data_AF-A0A8B5WRY8-F1
#
_entry.id   AF-A0A8B5WRY8-F1
#
_cell.length_a   1.000
_cell.length_b   1.000
_cell.length_c   1.000
_cell.angle_alpha   90.00
_cell.angle_beta   90.00
_cell.angle_gamma   90.00
#
_symmetry.space_group_name_H-M   'P 1'
#
loop_
_entity.id
_entity.type
_entity.pdbx_description
1 polymer ?
#
loop_
_entity_poly.entity_id
_entity_poly.type
_entity_poly.pdbx_seq_one_letter_code
_entity_poly.pdbx_strand_id
1 'polypeptide(L)'
;LADQQEHDKPGPSNFNYHQILLSNPVVDTKGVVHVVLHNGLTGTADLMSRSTSGRWTAEPLTVTATDGDPSLRIHVQSSLSVFPDDRLRVALMVEQTEESVWGAPGTNIVVVETRKDCKAMLTARVRPTDPDYAHWLPAQPHHGAAVLGRVPPLLYTKGVNAGGFGNNKNTVKTEVFLCDFESDGEAENNGAHSR
;
A
#
# COMPACT_ATOMS: atom_id res chain seq x y z
N LEU A 1 16.15 36.40 3.77
CA LEU A 1 14.91 36.93 3.14
C LEU A 1 14.63 36.33 1.75
N ALA A 2 15.23 35.20 1.39
CA ALA A 2 14.99 34.53 0.10
C ALA A 2 14.03 33.31 0.19
N ASP A 3 13.48 33.01 1.38
CA ASP A 3 12.67 31.80 1.63
C ASP A 3 11.15 32.04 1.73
N GLN A 4 10.67 33.27 1.52
CA GLN A 4 9.23 33.55 1.68
C GLN A 4 8.44 33.58 0.36
N GLN A 5 9.09 33.40 -0.80
CA GLN A 5 8.42 33.56 -2.10
C GLN A 5 7.74 32.29 -2.67
N GLU A 6 7.92 31.11 -2.06
CA GLU A 6 7.24 29.88 -2.53
C GLU A 6 5.83 29.68 -1.97
N HIS A 7 5.43 30.44 -0.94
CA HIS A 7 4.12 30.26 -0.29
C HIS A 7 2.93 30.88 -1.05
N ASP A 8 3.18 31.76 -2.02
CA ASP A 8 2.12 32.54 -2.69
C ASP A 8 1.67 31.95 -4.05
N LYS A 9 2.17 30.78 -4.45
CA LYS A 9 1.63 30.05 -5.60
C LYS A 9 0.44 29.21 -5.14
N PRO A 10 -0.73 29.27 -5.81
CA PRO A 10 -1.81 28.33 -5.55
C PRO A 10 -1.28 26.91 -5.71
N GLY A 11 -1.25 26.14 -4.62
CA GLY A 11 -0.90 24.73 -4.68
C GLY A 11 -1.87 23.97 -5.58
N PRO A 12 -1.47 22.83 -6.16
CA PRO A 12 -2.39 21.97 -6.90
C PRO A 12 -3.62 21.66 -6.02
N SER A 13 -4.80 21.67 -6.63
CA SER A 13 -6.12 21.70 -5.97
C SER A 13 -6.48 20.48 -5.12
N ASN A 14 -5.55 19.54 -4.92
CA ASN A 14 -5.77 18.35 -4.10
C ASN A 14 -4.75 18.29 -2.95
N PHE A 15 -5.28 18.62 -1.77
CA PHE A 15 -4.76 18.50 -0.41
C PHE A 15 -3.68 17.43 -0.21
N ASN A 16 -2.45 17.85 0.12
CA ASN A 16 -1.51 17.16 1.01
C ASN A 16 -0.40 18.17 1.35
N TYR A 17 -0.25 18.50 2.64
CA TYR A 17 0.86 19.33 3.13
C TYR A 17 2.18 18.71 2.63
N HIS A 18 2.88 19.37 1.70
CA HIS A 18 4.12 18.90 1.06
C HIS A 18 4.09 17.47 0.46
N GLN A 19 2.98 17.03 -0.17
CA GLN A 19 2.84 15.67 -0.72
C GLN A 19 2.98 14.54 0.34
N ILE A 20 2.78 14.88 1.61
CA ILE A 20 2.73 13.90 2.71
C ILE A 20 1.28 13.49 2.94
N LEU A 21 1.02 12.19 2.98
CA LEU A 21 -0.31 11.63 3.23
C LEU A 21 -0.27 10.61 4.37
N LEU A 22 -1.11 10.81 5.38
CA LEU A 22 -1.44 9.78 6.35
C LEU A 22 -2.63 8.96 5.83
N SER A 23 -2.48 7.65 5.81
CA SER A 23 -3.53 6.76 5.29
C SER A 23 -3.76 5.54 6.18
N ASN A 24 -5.01 5.10 6.20
CA ASN A 24 -5.44 3.83 6.78
C ASN A 24 -5.09 3.65 8.28
N PRO A 25 -5.48 4.56 9.18
CA PRO A 25 -5.18 4.39 10.60
C PRO A 25 -5.88 3.14 11.16
N VAL A 26 -5.15 2.37 11.96
CA VAL A 26 -5.65 1.22 12.73
C VAL A 26 -5.16 1.29 14.17
N VAL A 27 -5.82 0.57 15.08
CA VAL A 27 -5.42 0.45 16.48
C VAL A 27 -5.29 -1.03 16.81
N ASP A 28 -4.16 -1.43 17.40
CA ASP A 28 -3.92 -2.82 17.81
C ASP A 28 -4.59 -3.17 19.16
N THR A 29 -4.48 -4.44 19.60
CA THR A 29 -5.11 -4.87 20.86
C THR A 29 -4.47 -4.24 22.11
N LYS A 30 -3.27 -3.66 21.97
CA LYS A 30 -2.56 -2.94 23.03
C LYS A 30 -2.89 -1.44 23.06
N GLY A 31 -3.71 -0.95 22.13
CA GLY A 31 -4.05 0.46 22.00
C GLY A 31 -2.98 1.31 21.31
N VAL A 32 -2.02 0.69 20.62
CA VAL A 32 -1.04 1.38 19.77
C VAL A 32 -1.73 1.79 18.47
N VAL A 33 -1.56 3.05 18.08
CA VAL A 33 -2.10 3.57 16.82
C VAL A 33 -1.06 3.37 15.72
N HIS A 34 -1.46 2.79 14.60
CA HIS A 34 -0.62 2.62 13.43
C HIS A 34 -1.21 3.35 12.23
N VAL A 35 -0.36 3.93 11.39
CA VAL A 35 -0.77 4.65 10.17
C VAL A 35 0.35 4.57 9.14
N VAL A 36 -0.01 4.53 7.85
CA VAL A 36 0.98 4.62 6.77
C VAL A 36 1.19 6.09 6.43
N LEU A 37 2.43 6.54 6.55
CA LEU A 37 2.88 7.86 6.11
C LEU A 37 3.51 7.72 4.72
N HIS A 38 2.84 8.25 3.70
CA HIS A 38 3.38 8.29 2.35
C HIS A 38 4.13 9.60 2.12
N ASN A 39 5.29 9.50 1.47
CA ASN A 39 6.00 10.62 0.91
C ASN A 39 5.86 10.60 -0.62
N GLY A 40 4.90 11.38 -1.11
CA GLY A 40 4.61 11.53 -2.54
C GLY A 40 5.71 12.28 -3.31
N LEU A 41 6.73 12.84 -2.66
CA LEU A 41 7.88 13.40 -3.38
C LEU A 41 8.88 12.29 -3.71
N THR A 42 9.32 11.56 -2.69
CA THR A 42 10.35 10.51 -2.83
C THR A 42 9.80 9.17 -3.29
N GLY A 43 8.48 8.96 -3.25
CA GLY A 43 7.89 7.68 -3.60
C GLY A 43 8.14 6.61 -2.54
N THR A 44 8.26 7.01 -1.28
CA THR A 44 8.53 6.12 -0.15
C THR A 44 7.35 6.13 0.83
N ALA A 45 7.29 5.14 1.71
CA ALA A 45 6.33 5.12 2.80
C ALA A 45 6.95 4.56 4.08
N ASP A 46 6.48 5.07 5.21
CA ASP A 46 6.84 4.59 6.54
C ASP A 46 5.59 4.10 7.28
N LEU A 47 5.75 3.04 8.06
CA LEU A 47 4.78 2.66 9.07
C LEU A 47 5.05 3.47 10.34
N MET A 48 4.16 4.40 10.63
CA MET A 48 4.20 5.21 11.84
C MET A 48 3.39 4.53 12.95
N SER A 49 3.99 4.39 14.12
CA SER A 49 3.34 3.78 15.29
C SER A 49 3.42 4.70 16.50
N ARG A 50 2.30 4.91 17.18
CA ARG A 50 2.22 5.72 18.41
C ARG A 50 1.90 4.83 19.60
N SER A 51 2.84 4.74 20.54
CA SER A 51 2.63 4.03 21.80
C SER A 51 1.51 4.67 22.63
N THR A 52 0.99 3.93 23.61
CA THR A 52 0.02 4.45 24.60
C THR A 52 0.60 5.56 25.48
N SER A 53 1.93 5.61 25.63
CA SER A 53 2.64 6.74 26.26
C SER A 53 2.78 7.97 25.36
N GLY A 54 2.33 7.90 24.11
CA GLY A 54 2.30 8.99 23.16
C GLY A 54 3.55 9.15 22.28
N ARG A 55 4.55 8.26 22.40
CA ARG A 55 5.78 8.30 21.60
C ARG A 55 5.54 7.74 20.21
N TRP A 56 6.01 8.45 19.18
CA TRP A 56 6.00 7.98 17.80
C TRP A 56 7.30 7.26 17.44
N THR A 57 7.18 6.22 16.62
CA THR A 57 8.26 5.52 15.93
C THR A 57 7.92 5.39 14.45
N ALA A 58 8.94 5.34 13.60
CA ALA A 58 8.81 5.17 12.16
C ALA A 58 9.62 3.94 11.74
N GLU A 59 9.03 3.09 10.91
CA GLU A 59 9.70 1.95 10.27
C GLU A 59 9.52 2.04 8.75
N PRO A 60 10.61 2.10 7.95
CA PRO A 60 10.49 2.18 6.50
C PRO A 60 9.83 0.95 5.88
N LEU A 61 8.83 1.17 5.03
CA LEU A 61 8.22 0.11 4.24
C LEU A 61 9.07 -0.14 2.99
N THR A 62 10.03 -1.05 3.11
CA THR A 62 10.95 -1.37 2.02
C THR A 62 10.32 -2.38 1.06
N VAL A 63 10.22 -1.99 -0.21
CA VAL A 63 9.82 -2.89 -1.30
C VAL A 63 11.06 -3.21 -2.11
N THR A 64 11.52 -4.46 -2.04
CA THR A 64 12.58 -4.94 -2.92
C THR A 64 11.97 -5.37 -4.25
N ALA A 65 12.54 -4.88 -5.36
CA ALA A 65 12.28 -5.49 -6.65
C ALA A 65 12.86 -6.91 -6.61
N THR A 66 12.02 -7.93 -6.78
CA THR A 66 12.47 -9.33 -6.84
C THR A 66 13.40 -9.60 -8.04
N ASP A 67 13.45 -8.67 -8.99
CA ASP A 67 14.01 -8.91 -10.33
C ASP A 67 15.17 -7.96 -10.69
N GLY A 68 15.76 -7.26 -9.71
CA GLY A 68 16.91 -6.37 -9.95
C GLY A 68 16.59 -5.06 -10.68
N ASP A 69 15.31 -4.73 -10.81
CA ASP A 69 14.80 -3.53 -11.48
C ASP A 69 15.02 -2.26 -10.62
N PRO A 70 15.47 -1.12 -11.18
CA PRO A 70 15.61 0.15 -10.46
C PRO A 70 14.33 0.59 -9.71
N SER A 71 14.58 1.31 -8.62
CA SER A 71 13.66 1.79 -7.57
C SER A 71 12.16 1.72 -7.87
N LEU A 72 11.48 0.75 -7.27
CA LEU A 72 10.03 0.77 -7.17
C LEU A 72 9.59 1.97 -6.33
N ARG A 73 8.70 2.77 -6.89
CA ARG A 73 8.03 3.87 -6.21
C ARG A 73 6.77 3.37 -5.53
N ILE A 74 6.55 3.73 -4.27
CA ILE A 74 5.31 3.48 -3.54
C ILE A 74 4.32 4.60 -3.89
N HIS A 75 3.18 4.22 -4.47
CA HIS A 75 2.08 5.13 -4.74
C HIS A 75 1.35 5.47 -3.43
N VAL A 76 0.75 6.66 -3.35
CA VAL A 76 0.06 7.17 -2.15
C VAL A 76 -1.19 6.39 -1.73
N GLN A 77 -1.49 5.30 -2.42
CA GLN A 77 -2.61 4.43 -2.10
C GLN A 77 -2.12 3.12 -1.51
N SER A 78 -2.66 2.83 -0.34
CA SER A 78 -2.38 1.60 0.39
C SER A 78 -3.63 1.15 1.13
N SER A 79 -3.53 -0.03 1.75
CA SER A 79 -4.43 -0.47 2.81
C SER A 79 -3.60 -0.98 3.98
N LEU A 80 -4.10 -0.79 5.20
CA LEU A 80 -3.48 -1.28 6.43
C LEU A 80 -4.53 -2.05 7.23
N SER A 81 -4.15 -3.23 7.71
CA SER A 81 -4.99 -4.07 8.56
C SER A 81 -4.21 -4.57 9.76
N VAL A 82 -4.92 -4.72 10.87
CA VAL A 82 -4.39 -5.34 12.09
C VAL A 82 -5.02 -6.71 12.33
N PHE A 83 -4.19 -7.64 12.75
CA PHE A 83 -4.53 -9.03 13.01
C PHE A 83 -4.82 -9.25 14.50
N PRO A 84 -5.53 -10.32 14.86
CA PRO A 84 -5.80 -10.64 16.27
C PRO A 84 -4.55 -10.86 17.14
N ASP A 85 -3.41 -11.21 16.52
CA ASP A 85 -2.12 -11.42 17.16
C ASP A 85 -1.20 -10.17 17.12
N ASP A 86 -1.79 -9.00 16.84
CA ASP A 86 -1.14 -7.70 16.64
C ASP A 86 -0.15 -7.64 15.45
N ARG A 87 -0.14 -8.64 14.56
CA ARG A 87 0.55 -8.45 13.28
C ARG A 87 -0.15 -7.40 12.45
N LEU A 88 0.62 -6.66 11.66
CA LEU A 88 0.12 -5.70 10.71
C LEU A 88 0.41 -6.20 9.30
N ARG A 89 -0.53 -5.95 8.40
CA ARG A 89 -0.33 -6.13 6.97
C ARG A 89 -0.62 -4.82 6.26
N VAL A 90 0.34 -4.39 5.46
CA VAL A 90 0.21 -3.24 4.57
C VAL A 90 0.15 -3.77 3.14
N ALA A 91 -0.90 -3.46 2.41
CA ALA A 91 -0.93 -3.61 0.96
C ALA A 91 -0.55 -2.28 0.32
N LEU A 92 0.52 -2.26 -0.48
CA LEU A 92 1.05 -1.08 -1.13
C LEU A 92 0.90 -1.22 -2.65
N MET A 93 0.49 -0.15 -3.30
CA MET A 93 0.67 -0.02 -4.75
C MET A 93 2.10 0.43 -5.04
N VAL A 94 2.74 -0.24 -6.00
CA VAL A 94 4.09 0.08 -6.45
C VAL A 94 4.15 0.20 -7.96
N GLU A 95 4.96 1.15 -8.42
CA GLU A 95 5.05 1.54 -9.82
C GLU A 95 6.51 1.76 -10.23
N GLN A 96 6.80 1.50 -11.50
CA GLN A 96 8.11 1.74 -12.13
C GLN A 96 8.09 3.09 -12.85
N THR A 97 7.81 4.14 -12.09
CA THR A 97 7.70 5.51 -12.60
C THR A 97 8.47 6.47 -11.70
N GLU A 98 8.97 7.55 -12.28
CA GLU A 98 9.64 8.61 -11.54
C GLU A 98 8.64 9.46 -10.75
N GLU A 99 7.43 9.62 -11.30
CA GLU A 99 6.34 10.41 -10.72
C GLU A 99 5.12 9.53 -10.42
N SER A 100 4.27 10.00 -9.50
CA SER A 100 3.07 9.27 -9.14
C SER A 100 2.00 9.39 -10.23
N VAL A 101 1.64 8.26 -10.84
CA VAL A 101 0.67 8.22 -11.92
C VAL A 101 -0.46 7.26 -11.55
N TRP A 102 -1.69 7.76 -11.64
CA TRP A 102 -2.86 6.92 -11.41
C TRP A 102 -2.91 5.79 -12.45
N GLY A 103 -2.75 4.56 -12.00
CA GLY A 103 -2.96 3.36 -12.82
C GLY A 103 -2.06 3.25 -14.04
N ALA A 104 -0.77 3.53 -13.88
CA ALA A 104 0.21 3.21 -14.89
C ALA A 104 0.18 1.69 -15.20
N PRO A 105 0.24 1.28 -16.48
CA PRO A 105 0.48 -0.13 -16.81
C PRO A 105 1.75 -0.62 -16.10
N GLY A 106 1.72 -1.85 -15.57
CA GLY A 106 2.81 -2.36 -14.75
C GLY A 106 2.76 -1.97 -13.27
N THR A 107 1.83 -1.09 -12.84
CA THR A 107 1.56 -0.91 -11.40
C THR A 107 1.15 -2.24 -10.79
N ASN A 108 1.78 -2.61 -9.69
CA ASN A 108 1.52 -3.87 -8.99
C ASN A 108 1.19 -3.63 -7.51
N ILE A 109 0.67 -4.66 -6.85
CA ILE A 109 0.40 -4.64 -5.41
C ILE A 109 1.39 -5.56 -4.72
N VAL A 110 2.06 -5.00 -3.71
CA VAL A 110 2.91 -5.75 -2.79
C VAL A 110 2.30 -5.72 -1.41
N VAL A 111 2.48 -6.80 -0.68
CA VAL A 111 2.05 -6.93 0.71
C VAL A 111 3.30 -6.95 1.58
N VAL A 112 3.32 -6.07 2.58
CA VAL A 112 4.34 -5.99 3.62
C VAL A 112 3.72 -6.43 4.94
N GLU A 113 4.26 -7.47 5.57
CA GLU A 113 3.86 -7.88 6.92
C GLU A 113 4.90 -7.48 7.97
N THR A 114 4.42 -7.15 9.18
CA THR A 114 5.28 -6.86 10.32
C THR A 114 5.43 -8.06 11.25
N ARG A 115 6.61 -8.17 11.87
CA ARG A 115 6.80 -8.98 13.09
C ARG A 115 6.06 -8.38 14.28
N LYS A 116 6.00 -9.15 15.38
CA LYS A 116 5.53 -8.69 16.70
C LYS A 116 6.32 -7.49 17.26
N ASP A 117 7.54 -7.24 16.76
CA ASP A 117 8.34 -6.06 17.10
C ASP A 117 8.10 -4.87 16.14
N CYS A 118 7.05 -4.95 15.31
CA CYS A 118 6.67 -3.95 14.31
C CYS A 118 7.69 -3.74 13.18
N LYS A 119 8.70 -4.61 13.03
CA LYS A 119 9.63 -4.54 11.89
C LYS A 119 9.01 -5.17 10.64
N ALA A 120 9.12 -4.48 9.51
CA ALA A 120 8.71 -4.99 8.21
C ALA A 120 9.57 -6.21 7.83
N MET A 121 8.94 -7.27 7.31
CA MET A 121 9.58 -8.58 7.26
C MET A 121 9.42 -9.31 5.92
N LEU A 122 8.21 -9.34 5.39
CA LEU A 122 7.87 -10.12 4.21
C LEU A 122 7.22 -9.20 3.19
N THR A 123 7.87 -9.05 2.04
CA THR A 123 7.33 -8.37 0.87
C THR A 123 6.98 -9.43 -0.16
N ALA A 124 5.71 -9.64 -0.43
CA ALA A 124 5.23 -10.55 -1.47
C ALA A 124 4.41 -9.77 -2.50
N ARG A 125 4.65 -10.02 -3.79
CA ARG A 125 3.75 -9.55 -4.84
C ARG A 125 2.47 -10.36 -4.79
N VAL A 126 1.33 -9.68 -4.84
CA VAL A 126 0.00 -10.35 -4.86
C VAL A 126 -0.16 -11.15 -6.16
N ARG A 127 0.37 -10.63 -7.26
CA ARG A 127 0.43 -11.29 -8.57
C ARG A 127 1.69 -10.90 -9.34
N PRO A 128 2.09 -11.67 -10.37
CA PRO A 128 3.06 -11.19 -11.35
C PRO A 128 2.64 -9.83 -11.93
N THR A 129 3.63 -8.98 -12.21
CA THR A 129 3.39 -7.68 -12.84
C THR A 129 2.84 -7.90 -14.24
N ASP A 130 1.78 -7.17 -14.59
CA ASP A 130 1.18 -7.18 -15.91
C ASP A 130 1.59 -5.89 -16.64
N PRO A 131 2.36 -5.94 -17.74
CA PRO A 131 2.84 -4.74 -18.42
C PRO A 131 1.73 -3.94 -19.11
N ASP A 132 0.56 -4.56 -19.36
CA ASP A 132 -0.55 -3.95 -20.09
C ASP A 132 -1.62 -3.36 -19.16
N TYR A 133 -1.62 -3.73 -17.88
CA TYR A 133 -2.65 -3.36 -16.92
C TYR A 133 -2.08 -2.92 -15.58
N ALA A 134 -2.80 -2.02 -14.90
CA ALA A 134 -2.51 -1.69 -13.51
C ALA A 134 -3.24 -2.66 -12.57
N HIS A 135 -2.56 -3.16 -11.54
CA HIS A 135 -3.19 -3.66 -10.32
C HIS A 135 -3.22 -2.55 -9.28
N TRP A 136 -4.40 -2.13 -8.84
CA TRP A 136 -4.56 -0.90 -8.07
C TRP A 136 -5.74 -0.94 -7.09
N LEU A 137 -5.79 0.08 -6.22
CA LEU A 137 -6.81 0.26 -5.19
C LEU A 137 -6.90 -0.93 -4.21
N PRO A 138 -5.79 -1.29 -3.53
CA PRO A 138 -5.84 -2.34 -2.51
C PRO A 138 -6.79 -1.92 -1.39
N ALA A 139 -7.66 -2.83 -0.98
CA ALA A 139 -8.60 -2.65 0.09
C ALA A 139 -8.64 -3.91 0.96
N GLN A 140 -8.24 -3.74 2.21
CA GLN A 140 -8.35 -4.77 3.24
C GLN A 140 -9.29 -4.29 4.34
N PRO A 141 -10.03 -5.19 5.01
CA PRO A 141 -10.81 -4.81 6.17
C PRO A 141 -9.91 -4.35 7.32
N HIS A 142 -10.07 -3.10 7.76
CA HIS A 142 -9.23 -2.48 8.81
C HIS A 142 -9.26 -3.26 10.14
N HIS A 143 -10.37 -3.96 10.39
CA HIS A 143 -10.60 -4.89 11.50
C HIS A 143 -11.32 -6.11 10.93
N GLY A 144 -10.57 -7.10 10.47
CA GLY A 144 -11.09 -8.05 9.47
C GLY A 144 -11.34 -9.48 9.89
N ALA A 145 -10.73 -9.96 10.97
CA ALA A 145 -10.86 -11.39 11.29
C ALA A 145 -10.83 -11.76 12.77
N ALA A 146 -10.96 -10.78 13.67
CA ALA A 146 -11.18 -11.04 15.10
C ALA A 146 -12.45 -11.87 15.36
N VAL A 147 -13.39 -11.95 14.41
CA VAL A 147 -14.66 -12.68 14.56
C VAL A 147 -14.59 -14.12 14.03
N LEU A 148 -13.62 -14.50 13.19
CA LEU A 148 -13.61 -15.83 12.52
C LEU A 148 -12.25 -16.56 12.49
N GLY A 149 -11.18 -16.00 13.07
CA GLY A 149 -9.87 -16.67 13.07
C GLY A 149 -9.25 -16.87 11.69
N ARG A 150 -9.61 -16.02 10.72
CA ARG A 150 -9.10 -16.08 9.34
C ARG A 150 -8.06 -14.98 9.10
N VAL A 151 -7.36 -15.06 7.99
CA VAL A 151 -6.52 -13.95 7.53
C VAL A 151 -7.40 -12.96 6.75
N PRO A 152 -7.33 -11.63 6.99
CA PRO A 152 -8.11 -10.67 6.22
C PRO A 152 -7.79 -10.77 4.72
N PRO A 153 -8.79 -10.96 3.85
CA PRO A 153 -8.55 -11.00 2.42
C PRO A 153 -8.17 -9.62 1.91
N LEU A 154 -7.53 -9.58 0.74
CA LEU A 154 -7.25 -8.36 0.00
C LEU A 154 -8.15 -8.28 -1.23
N LEU A 155 -8.96 -7.23 -1.29
CA LEU A 155 -9.62 -6.82 -2.52
C LEU A 155 -8.72 -5.87 -3.29
N TYR A 156 -8.69 -6.00 -4.60
CA TYR A 156 -8.05 -5.02 -5.46
C TYR A 156 -8.68 -5.03 -6.85
N THR A 157 -8.26 -4.10 -7.70
CA THR A 157 -8.75 -4.01 -9.06
C THR A 157 -7.64 -4.20 -10.08
N LYS A 158 -7.97 -4.73 -11.26
CA LYS A 158 -7.08 -4.78 -12.43
C LYS A 158 -7.74 -4.06 -13.59
N GLY A 159 -7.03 -3.20 -14.30
CA GLY A 159 -7.59 -2.58 -15.49
C GLY A 159 -6.78 -1.45 -16.07
N VAL A 160 -7.39 -0.77 -17.04
CA VAL A 160 -6.84 0.44 -17.67
C VAL A 160 -7.47 1.64 -17.00
N ASN A 161 -6.64 2.59 -16.56
CA ASN A 161 -7.14 3.85 -16.04
C ASN A 161 -7.90 4.62 -17.12
N ALA A 162 -9.07 5.13 -16.78
CA ALA A 162 -9.85 5.99 -17.65
C ALA A 162 -9.41 7.46 -17.65
N GLY A 163 -8.52 7.88 -16.76
CA GLY A 163 -8.08 9.28 -16.64
C GLY A 163 -8.37 9.93 -15.28
N GLY A 164 -8.79 9.16 -14.28
CA GLY A 164 -8.96 9.63 -12.90
C GLY A 164 -10.15 10.59 -12.68
N PHE A 165 -10.06 11.44 -11.66
CA PHE A 165 -11.13 12.36 -11.24
C PHE A 165 -11.49 13.37 -12.36
N GLY A 166 -12.60 13.11 -13.06
CA GLY A 166 -13.36 14.12 -13.81
C GLY A 166 -13.15 14.15 -15.33
N ASN A 167 -12.10 13.52 -15.88
CA ASN A 167 -11.78 13.57 -17.31
C ASN A 167 -11.56 12.17 -17.90
N ASN A 168 -12.58 11.31 -17.79
CA ASN A 168 -12.49 9.96 -18.35
C ASN A 168 -12.38 10.00 -19.88
N LYS A 169 -11.23 9.62 -20.43
CA LYS A 169 -10.95 9.58 -21.87
C LYS A 169 -11.40 8.27 -22.53
N ASN A 170 -11.74 7.26 -21.73
CA ASN A 170 -12.18 5.94 -22.18
C ASN A 170 -13.19 5.33 -21.21
N THR A 171 -13.95 4.34 -21.67
CA THR A 171 -14.77 3.49 -20.78
C THR A 171 -13.83 2.75 -19.82
N VAL A 172 -14.15 2.82 -18.53
CA VAL A 172 -13.44 2.06 -17.48
C VAL A 172 -13.62 0.57 -17.77
N LYS A 173 -12.51 -0.13 -18.03
CA LYS A 173 -12.45 -1.59 -18.06
C LYS A 173 -11.68 -2.03 -16.84
N THR A 174 -12.39 -2.48 -15.82
CA THR A 174 -11.80 -2.87 -14.55
C THR A 174 -12.48 -4.12 -14.01
N GLU A 175 -11.67 -5.07 -13.59
CA GLU A 175 -12.06 -6.28 -12.90
C GLU A 175 -11.74 -6.15 -11.42
N VAL A 176 -12.55 -6.76 -10.56
CA VAL A 176 -12.33 -6.81 -9.11
C VAL A 176 -11.84 -8.21 -8.76
N PHE A 177 -10.76 -8.29 -7.98
CA PHE A 177 -10.14 -9.52 -7.54
C PHE A 177 -10.20 -9.62 -6.01
N LEU A 178 -10.44 -10.84 -5.53
CA LEU A 178 -10.29 -11.22 -4.13
C LEU A 178 -9.04 -12.10 -4.03
N CYS A 179 -8.11 -11.72 -3.17
CA CYS A 179 -6.94 -12.49 -2.80
C CYS A 179 -7.09 -12.96 -1.36
N ASP A 180 -7.35 -14.25 -1.19
CA ASP A 180 -7.27 -14.92 0.10
C ASP A 180 -5.82 -15.26 0.39
N PHE A 181 -5.43 -15.13 1.65
CA PHE A 181 -4.13 -15.57 2.14
C PHE A 181 -4.38 -16.73 3.10
N GLU A 182 -3.62 -17.80 2.96
CA GLU A 182 -3.68 -18.90 3.90
C GLU A 182 -3.06 -18.47 5.23
N SER A 183 -3.70 -18.83 6.35
CA SER A 183 -3.06 -18.70 7.66
C SER A 183 -1.88 -19.65 7.69
N ASP A 184 -0.66 -19.13 7.83
CA ASP A 184 0.59 -19.91 7.85
C ASP A 184 0.43 -21.25 8.57
N GLY A 185 0.20 -22.29 7.78
CA GLY A 185 0.19 -23.68 8.16
C GLY A 185 1.14 -24.36 7.19
N GLU A 186 2.44 -24.13 7.42
CA GLU A 186 3.56 -24.61 6.60
C GLU A 186 3.53 -24.13 5.14
N ALA A 187 4.54 -23.37 4.75
CA ALA A 187 4.78 -23.02 3.35
C ALA A 187 5.14 -24.31 2.57
N GLU A 188 4.13 -25.03 2.07
CA GLU A 188 4.33 -25.97 0.97
C GLU A 188 4.28 -25.23 -0.36
N ASN A 189 5.35 -25.45 -1.08
CA ASN A 189 5.78 -24.84 -2.32
C ASN A 189 4.85 -25.26 -3.48
N ASN A 190 3.71 -24.58 -3.69
CA ASN A 190 2.83 -24.90 -4.81
C ASN A 190 3.16 -24.06 -6.05
N GLY A 191 3.98 -24.70 -6.89
CA GLY A 191 4.29 -24.28 -8.24
C GLY A 191 3.07 -24.18 -9.16
N ALA A 192 3.33 -23.51 -10.28
CA ALA A 192 2.45 -23.23 -11.39
C ALA A 192 1.50 -24.37 -11.77
N HIS A 193 0.21 -24.05 -11.92
CA HIS A 193 -0.64 -24.72 -12.90
C HIS A 193 -1.40 -23.69 -13.73
N SER A 194 -0.97 -23.60 -14.99
CA SER A 194 -1.75 -23.10 -16.11
C SER A 194 -2.95 -24.02 -16.35
N ARG A 195 -4.09 -23.43 -16.71
CA ARG A 195 -4.96 -23.92 -17.78
C ARG A 195 -5.47 -22.74 -18.57
#